data_AF-A0A955PDH5-F1
#
_entry.id   AF-A0A955PDH5-F1
#
_cell.length_a   1.000
_cell.length_b   1.000
_cell.length_c   1.000
_cell.angle_alpha   90.00
_cell.angle_beta   90.00
_cell.angle_gamma   90.00
#
_symmetry.space_group_name_H-M   'P 1'
#
loop_
_entity.id
_entity.type
_entity.pdbx_description
1 polymer ?
#
loop_
_entity_poly.entity_id
_entity_poly.type
_entity_poly.pdbx_seq_one_letter_code
_entity_poly.pdbx_strand_id
1 'polypeptide(L)'
;MNEPSIREQLLKMEKRSPEFEERFSKEIKKMMEKTLTRTERIAWTLSIFLGLFFVLQFSYIAITAPAEFPLLGRLVFIFGAVCGGIWMAIGVWTLTRKSFNWMRLENATQGLTFGFVLVLMIGLMMLGGQMKNEVTAIHMILNGAIFFMIFGIPAIFTLRINRTESAIREQMLKLELKVSELADDLQKEK
;
A
#
# COMPACT_ATOMS: atom_id res chain seq x y z
N MET A 1 5.80 37.52 4.83
CA MET A 1 7.04 36.77 5.11
C MET A 1 6.71 35.78 6.22
N ASN A 2 6.78 34.47 5.96
CA ASN A 2 6.56 33.47 7.00
C ASN A 2 7.87 33.31 7.78
N GLU A 3 7.85 33.58 9.08
CA GLU A 3 8.99 33.27 9.94
C GLU A 3 9.25 31.76 9.91
N PRO A 4 10.51 31.33 9.70
CA PRO A 4 10.84 29.92 9.75
C PRO A 4 10.53 29.41 11.15
N SER A 5 9.71 28.36 11.20
CA SER A 5 9.31 27.69 12.44
C SER A 5 10.53 27.44 13.33
N ILE A 6 10.40 27.64 14.65
CA ILE A 6 11.43 27.32 15.65
C ILE A 6 12.04 25.92 15.42
N ARG A 7 11.23 24.98 14.89
CA ARG A 7 11.66 23.65 14.46
C ARG A 7 12.73 23.66 13.35
N GLU A 8 12.59 24.51 12.33
CA GLU A 8 13.56 24.66 11.24
C GLU A 8 14.84 25.36 11.68
N GLN A 9 14.74 26.29 12.64
CA GLN A 9 15.91 26.97 13.21
C GLN A 9 16.72 26.02 14.10
N LEU A 10 16.06 25.19 14.91
CA LEU A 10 16.71 24.14 15.71
C LEU A 10 17.34 23.05 14.82
N LEU A 11 16.67 22.65 13.75
CA LEU A 11 17.20 21.67 12.78
C LEU A 11 18.41 22.19 12.00
N LYS A 12 18.56 23.52 11.83
CA LYS A 12 19.72 24.14 11.15
C LYS A 12 20.94 24.33 12.05
N MET A 13 20.75 24.40 13.38
CA MET A 13 21.84 24.57 14.33
C MET A 13 22.49 23.24 14.76
N GLU A 14 21.81 22.11 14.52
CA GLU A 14 22.33 20.77 14.79
C GLU A 14 23.38 20.40 13.72
N LYS A 15 24.67 20.65 14.00
CA LYS A 15 25.80 20.19 13.16
C LYS A 15 25.82 18.66 13.15
N ARG A 16 25.11 18.05 12.20
CA ARG A 16 25.23 16.62 11.92
C ARG A 16 26.66 16.31 11.52
N SER A 17 27.33 15.43 12.24
CA SER A 17 28.58 14.86 11.74
C SER A 17 28.26 14.01 10.49
N PRO A 18 29.06 14.05 9.42
CA PRO A 18 28.81 13.22 8.24
C PRO A 18 28.86 11.71 8.54
N GLU A 19 29.65 11.29 9.54
CA GLU A 19 29.63 9.90 10.04
C GLU A 19 28.29 9.50 10.66
N PHE A 20 27.58 10.46 11.27
CA PHE A 20 26.26 10.25 11.87
C PHE A 20 25.18 9.92 10.83
N GLU A 21 25.13 10.67 9.72
CA GLU A 21 24.15 10.37 8.66
C GLU A 21 24.39 9.01 8.01
N GLU A 22 25.65 8.59 7.91
CA GLU A 22 25.99 7.32 7.29
C GLU A 22 25.62 6.11 8.17
N ARG A 23 25.83 6.17 9.49
CA ARG A 23 25.38 5.12 10.42
C ARG A 23 23.85 5.05 10.48
N PHE A 24 23.20 6.21 10.64
CA PHE A 24 21.73 6.28 10.72
C PHE A 24 21.05 5.74 9.46
N SER A 25 21.55 6.11 8.27
CA SER A 25 21.01 5.62 7.00
C SER A 25 21.23 4.11 6.81
N LYS A 26 22.36 3.56 7.26
CA LYS A 26 22.62 2.11 7.25
C LYS A 26 21.66 1.35 8.17
N GLU A 27 21.40 1.85 9.37
CA GLU A 27 20.51 1.23 10.35
C GLU A 27 19.05 1.22 9.87
N ILE A 28 18.58 2.36 9.34
CA ILE A 28 17.26 2.49 8.71
C ILE A 28 17.13 1.53 7.52
N LYS A 29 18.16 1.45 6.67
CA LYS A 29 18.12 0.56 5.50
C LYS A 29 18.07 -0.90 5.91
N LYS A 30 18.82 -1.29 6.94
CA LYS A 30 18.81 -2.66 7.49
C LYS A 30 17.46 -3.02 8.11
N MET A 31 16.78 -2.07 8.76
CA MET A 31 15.42 -2.28 9.28
C MET A 31 14.34 -2.34 8.19
N MET A 32 14.54 -1.64 7.07
CA MET A 32 13.61 -1.68 5.94
C MET A 32 13.76 -2.94 5.07
N GLU A 33 14.95 -3.55 5.03
CA GLU A 33 15.23 -4.78 4.30
C GLU A 33 14.89 -6.03 5.12
N LYS A 34 13.59 -6.29 5.30
CA LYS A 34 13.12 -7.51 5.95
C LYS A 34 13.09 -8.66 4.94
N THR A 35 13.65 -9.82 5.29
CA THR A 35 13.53 -11.03 4.47
C THR A 35 12.14 -11.64 4.63
N LEU A 36 11.59 -12.18 3.55
CA LEU A 36 10.29 -12.86 3.57
C LEU A 36 10.36 -14.10 4.45
N THR A 37 9.52 -14.14 5.48
CA THR A 37 9.26 -15.34 6.27
C THR A 37 8.53 -16.40 5.43
N ARG A 38 8.59 -17.68 5.85
CA ARG A 38 7.92 -18.77 5.11
C ARG A 38 6.40 -18.56 5.02
N THR A 39 5.78 -18.01 6.07
CA THR A 39 4.35 -17.70 6.11
C THR A 39 3.99 -16.59 5.13
N GLU A 40 4.76 -15.51 5.07
CA GLU A 40 4.58 -14.43 4.10
C GLU A 40 4.73 -14.95 2.66
N ARG A 41 5.68 -15.86 2.41
CA ARG A 41 5.85 -16.49 1.09
C ARG A 41 4.62 -17.28 0.65
N ILE A 42 3.98 -18.01 1.56
CA ILE A 42 2.74 -18.73 1.30
C ILE A 42 1.60 -17.74 1.02
N ALA A 43 1.48 -16.69 1.84
CA ALA A 43 0.47 -15.65 1.65
C ALA A 43 0.59 -14.97 0.28
N TRP A 44 1.82 -14.63 -0.15
CA TRP A 44 2.08 -14.08 -1.48
C TRP A 44 1.74 -15.06 -2.60
N THR A 45 2.03 -16.36 -2.41
CA THR A 45 1.67 -17.40 -3.39
C THR A 45 0.15 -17.49 -3.56
N LEU A 46 -0.60 -17.52 -2.46
CA LEU A 46 -2.07 -17.47 -2.50
C LEU A 46 -2.58 -16.18 -3.17
N SER A 47 -1.93 -15.06 -2.90
CA SER A 47 -2.26 -13.77 -3.50
C SER A 47 -2.08 -13.75 -5.03
N ILE A 48 -1.05 -14.42 -5.54
CA ILE A 48 -0.83 -14.59 -6.99
C ILE A 48 -1.96 -15.40 -7.62
N PHE A 49 -2.35 -16.52 -7.01
CA PHE A 49 -3.47 -17.33 -7.50
C PHE A 49 -4.78 -16.54 -7.50
N LEU A 50 -5.01 -15.73 -6.47
CA LEU A 50 -6.17 -14.85 -6.40
C LEU A 50 -6.14 -13.78 -7.52
N GLY A 51 -4.98 -13.18 -7.78
CA GLY A 51 -4.79 -12.25 -8.89
C GLY A 51 -5.08 -12.90 -10.25
N LEU A 52 -4.56 -14.12 -10.47
CA LEU A 52 -4.82 -14.89 -11.68
C LEU A 52 -6.31 -15.22 -11.84
N PHE A 53 -6.98 -15.62 -10.76
CA PHE A 53 -8.42 -15.84 -10.75
C PHE A 53 -9.19 -14.58 -11.20
N PHE A 54 -8.85 -13.41 -10.66
CA PHE A 54 -9.49 -12.16 -11.07
C PHE A 54 -9.22 -11.81 -12.54
N VAL A 55 -7.99 -11.99 -13.02
CA VAL A 55 -7.66 -11.78 -14.45
C VAL A 55 -8.56 -12.63 -15.33
N LEU A 56 -8.65 -13.93 -15.04
CA LEU A 56 -9.46 -14.86 -15.83
C LEU A 56 -10.94 -14.51 -15.76
N GLN A 57 -11.47 -14.27 -14.55
CA GLN A 57 -12.87 -13.97 -14.34
C GLN A 57 -13.29 -12.67 -15.03
N PHE A 58 -12.53 -11.59 -14.85
CA PHE A 58 -12.86 -10.30 -15.45
C PHE A 58 -12.65 -10.28 -16.97
N SER A 59 -11.61 -10.96 -17.48
CA SER A 59 -11.39 -11.09 -18.92
C SER A 59 -12.51 -11.91 -19.56
N TYR A 60 -12.92 -13.01 -18.93
CA TYR A 60 -14.04 -13.83 -19.39
C TYR A 60 -15.31 -13.00 -19.50
N ILE A 61 -15.70 -12.30 -18.42
CA ILE A 61 -16.91 -11.45 -18.42
C ILE A 61 -16.82 -10.35 -19.47
N ALA A 62 -15.65 -9.70 -19.63
CA ALA A 62 -15.47 -8.64 -20.62
C ALA A 62 -15.69 -9.13 -22.07
N ILE A 63 -15.35 -10.39 -22.35
CA ILE A 63 -15.48 -10.99 -23.69
C ILE A 63 -16.88 -11.59 -23.90
N THR A 64 -17.43 -12.30 -22.92
CA THR A 64 -18.71 -13.02 -23.06
C THR A 64 -19.93 -12.16 -22.77
N ALA A 65 -19.76 -10.94 -22.27
CA ALA A 65 -20.88 -10.03 -22.05
C ALA A 65 -21.66 -9.79 -23.36
N PRO A 66 -23.00 -9.85 -23.33
CA PRO A 66 -23.83 -9.66 -24.53
C PRO A 66 -23.60 -8.28 -25.16
N ALA A 67 -23.89 -8.14 -26.45
CA ALA A 67 -23.70 -6.88 -27.20
C ALA A 67 -24.50 -5.71 -26.60
N GLU A 68 -25.64 -6.00 -26.00
CA GLU A 68 -26.50 -5.03 -25.29
C GLU A 68 -25.90 -4.55 -23.97
N PHE A 69 -24.83 -5.18 -23.49
CA PHE A 69 -24.19 -4.81 -22.24
C PHE A 69 -23.50 -3.45 -22.37
N PRO A 70 -23.70 -2.52 -21.41
CA PRO A 70 -23.14 -1.18 -21.48
C PRO A 70 -21.62 -1.19 -21.70
N LEU A 71 -21.16 -0.37 -22.65
CA LEU A 71 -19.73 -0.25 -23.00
C LEU A 71 -18.88 0.13 -21.79
N LEU A 72 -19.43 0.97 -20.91
CA LEU A 72 -18.79 1.35 -19.64
C LEU A 72 -18.53 0.15 -18.73
N GLY A 73 -19.46 -0.80 -18.65
CA GLY A 73 -19.26 -2.01 -17.85
C GLY A 73 -18.13 -2.89 -18.38
N ARG A 74 -18.01 -3.00 -19.72
CA ARG A 74 -16.89 -3.71 -20.34
C ARG A 74 -15.56 -3.05 -19.99
N LEU A 75 -15.48 -1.72 -20.01
CA LEU A 75 -14.29 -0.98 -19.61
C LEU A 75 -13.91 -1.22 -18.15
N VAL A 76 -14.90 -1.27 -17.25
CA VAL A 76 -14.67 -1.58 -15.82
C VAL A 76 -14.09 -3.00 -15.66
N PHE A 77 -14.60 -3.99 -16.39
CA PHE A 77 -14.07 -5.35 -16.33
C PHE A 77 -12.67 -5.46 -16.95
N ILE A 78 -12.40 -4.78 -18.08
CA ILE A 78 -11.05 -4.71 -18.66
C ILE A 78 -10.08 -4.08 -17.65
N PHE A 79 -10.47 -2.97 -17.02
CA PHE A 79 -9.67 -2.34 -15.98
C PHE A 79 -9.42 -3.31 -14.80
N GLY A 80 -10.44 -4.05 -14.37
CA GLY A 80 -10.30 -5.06 -13.33
C GLY A 80 -9.33 -6.18 -13.70
N ALA A 81 -9.35 -6.65 -14.95
CA ALA A 81 -8.39 -7.63 -15.45
C ALA A 81 -6.96 -7.07 -15.44
N VAL A 82 -6.76 -5.82 -15.86
CA VAL A 82 -5.45 -5.14 -15.80
C VAL A 82 -4.95 -5.02 -14.36
N CYS A 83 -5.81 -4.58 -13.43
CA CYS A 83 -5.46 -4.50 -12.01
C CYS A 83 -5.08 -5.87 -11.42
N GLY A 84 -5.83 -6.93 -11.76
CA GLY A 84 -5.50 -8.30 -11.37
C GLY A 84 -4.14 -8.75 -11.93
N GLY A 85 -3.83 -8.37 -13.16
CA GLY A 85 -2.54 -8.67 -13.81
C GLY A 85 -1.38 -7.95 -13.13
N ILE A 86 -1.55 -6.66 -12.81
CA ILE A 86 -0.58 -5.88 -12.04
C ILE A 86 -0.37 -6.51 -10.66
N TRP A 87 -1.45 -6.93 -9.98
CA TRP A 87 -1.37 -7.58 -8.68
C TRP A 87 -0.57 -8.89 -8.73
N MET A 88 -0.86 -9.73 -9.73
CA MET A 88 -0.15 -10.97 -10.00
C MET A 88 1.35 -10.70 -10.27
N ALA A 89 1.66 -9.71 -11.10
CA ALA A 89 3.03 -9.31 -11.41
C ALA A 89 3.78 -8.83 -10.17
N ILE A 90 3.16 -8.03 -9.30
CA ILE A 90 3.72 -7.59 -8.02
C ILE A 90 3.99 -8.80 -7.12
N GLY A 91 3.06 -9.76 -7.04
CA GLY A 91 3.23 -10.97 -6.25
C GLY A 91 4.42 -11.82 -6.73
N VAL A 92 4.50 -12.10 -8.03
CA VAL A 92 5.62 -12.86 -8.62
C VAL A 92 6.95 -12.12 -8.43
N TRP A 93 6.95 -10.81 -8.66
CA TRP A 93 8.14 -9.99 -8.43
C TRP A 93 8.59 -10.05 -6.96
N THR A 94 7.65 -9.98 -6.02
CA THR A 94 7.92 -10.07 -4.58
C THR A 94 8.49 -11.44 -4.20
N LEU A 95 8.05 -12.53 -4.83
CA LEU A 95 8.58 -13.86 -4.57
C LEU A 95 9.99 -14.10 -5.14
N THR A 96 10.34 -13.45 -6.25
CA THR A 96 11.61 -13.68 -6.97
C THR A 96 12.80 -12.94 -6.37
N ARG A 97 12.59 -11.90 -5.59
CA ARG A 97 13.66 -11.08 -4.98
C ARG A 97 13.82 -11.40 -3.49
N LYS A 98 15.07 -11.38 -3.02
CA LYS A 98 15.43 -11.79 -1.64
C LYS A 98 15.30 -10.67 -0.60
N SER A 99 15.39 -9.41 -1.00
CA SER A 99 15.23 -8.24 -0.12
C SER A 99 14.45 -7.13 -0.83
N PHE A 100 13.64 -6.42 -0.05
CA PHE A 100 12.79 -5.34 -0.54
C PHE A 100 12.63 -4.23 0.48
N ASN A 101 12.41 -3.02 -0.03
CA ASN A 101 11.85 -1.95 0.76
C ASN A 101 10.35 -2.21 0.95
N TRP A 102 10.00 -2.81 2.08
CA TRP A 102 8.62 -3.17 2.43
C TRP A 102 7.68 -1.97 2.41
N MET A 103 8.15 -0.81 2.86
CA MET A 103 7.32 0.39 2.94
C MET A 103 6.86 0.87 1.56
N ARG A 104 7.72 0.79 0.54
CA ARG A 104 7.35 1.18 -0.83
C ARG A 104 6.36 0.20 -1.44
N LEU A 105 6.58 -1.10 -1.24
CA LEU A 105 5.70 -2.15 -1.75
C LEU A 105 4.32 -2.06 -1.11
N GLU A 106 4.26 -1.90 0.21
CA GLU A 106 3.01 -1.82 0.97
C GLU A 106 2.17 -0.60 0.60
N ASN A 107 2.79 0.57 0.45
CA ASN A 107 2.07 1.77 -0.02
C ASN A 107 1.51 1.56 -1.43
N ALA A 108 2.28 0.92 -2.32
CA ALA A 108 1.85 0.66 -3.69
C ALA A 108 0.70 -0.36 -3.76
N THR A 109 0.77 -1.45 -3.00
CA THR A 109 -0.28 -2.48 -2.96
C THR A 109 -1.55 -1.96 -2.31
N GLN A 110 -1.45 -1.21 -1.21
CA GLN A 110 -2.61 -0.60 -0.56
C GLN A 110 -3.29 0.45 -1.46
N GLY A 111 -2.50 1.29 -2.14
CA GLY A 111 -3.02 2.24 -3.12
C GLY A 111 -3.71 1.55 -4.30
N LEU A 112 -3.11 0.48 -4.82
CA LEU A 112 -3.70 -0.34 -5.89
C LEU A 112 -5.00 -1.01 -5.46
N THR A 113 -5.04 -1.64 -4.28
CA THR A 113 -6.25 -2.25 -3.72
C THR A 113 -7.35 -1.21 -3.54
N PHE A 114 -7.04 -0.07 -2.93
CA PHE A 114 -8.02 0.99 -2.71
C PHE A 114 -8.58 1.53 -4.04
N GLY A 115 -7.69 1.86 -4.99
CA GLY A 115 -8.09 2.35 -6.31
C GLY A 115 -8.94 1.33 -7.08
N PHE A 116 -8.54 0.05 -7.07
CA PHE A 116 -9.29 -1.02 -7.69
C PHE A 116 -10.70 -1.16 -7.10
N VAL A 117 -10.83 -1.24 -5.77
CA VAL A 117 -12.13 -1.41 -5.11
C VAL A 117 -13.02 -0.19 -5.34
N LEU A 118 -12.46 1.03 -5.35
CA LEU A 118 -13.22 2.25 -5.61
C LEU A 118 -13.75 2.30 -7.05
N VAL A 119 -12.91 2.02 -8.05
CA VAL A 119 -13.33 1.98 -9.46
C VAL A 119 -14.36 0.87 -9.68
N LEU A 120 -14.15 -0.30 -9.08
CA LEU A 120 -15.10 -1.41 -9.17
C LEU A 120 -16.46 -1.03 -8.56
N MET A 121 -16.46 -0.39 -7.39
CA MET A 121 -17.69 0.04 -6.71
C MET A 121 -18.47 1.06 -7.56
N ILE A 122 -17.79 2.08 -8.10
CA ILE A 122 -18.41 3.07 -8.98
C ILE A 122 -18.97 2.38 -10.22
N GLY A 123 -18.21 1.48 -10.85
CA GLY A 123 -18.65 0.71 -12.01
C GLY A 123 -19.89 -0.14 -11.72
N LEU A 124 -19.92 -0.83 -10.57
CA LEU A 124 -21.08 -1.63 -10.15
C LEU A 124 -22.31 -0.76 -9.86
N MET A 125 -22.13 0.41 -9.24
CA MET A 125 -23.23 1.36 -9.01
C MET A 125 -23.82 1.90 -10.31
N MET A 126 -22.95 2.29 -11.25
CA MET A 126 -23.38 2.76 -12.57
C MET A 126 -24.09 1.67 -13.37
N LEU A 127 -23.58 0.43 -13.32
CA LEU A 127 -24.23 -0.71 -13.97
C LEU A 127 -25.57 -1.07 -13.30
N GLY A 128 -25.64 -1.03 -11.97
CA GLY A 128 -26.87 -1.30 -11.22
C GLY A 128 -27.99 -0.35 -11.64
N GLY A 129 -27.70 0.94 -11.82
CA GLY A 129 -28.69 1.93 -12.25
C GLY A 129 -29.25 1.72 -13.67
N GLN A 130 -28.60 0.89 -14.49
CA GLN A 130 -29.03 0.60 -15.87
C GLN A 130 -29.78 -0.73 -16.01
N MET A 131 -29.85 -1.54 -14.95
CA MET A 131 -30.52 -2.83 -15.02
C MET A 131 -32.03 -2.69 -14.85
N LYS A 132 -32.79 -3.45 -15.66
CA LYS A 132 -34.26 -3.50 -15.58
C LYS A 132 -34.79 -4.12 -14.28
N ASN A 133 -33.97 -4.95 -13.61
CA ASN A 133 -34.34 -5.60 -12.36
C ASN A 133 -33.70 -4.88 -11.17
N GLU A 134 -34.51 -4.11 -10.46
CA GLU A 134 -34.10 -3.33 -9.29
C GLU A 134 -33.52 -4.20 -8.17
N VAL A 135 -34.03 -5.41 -7.97
CA VAL A 135 -33.56 -6.31 -6.91
C VAL A 135 -32.11 -6.73 -7.20
N THR A 136 -31.80 -7.11 -8.43
CA THR A 136 -30.43 -7.50 -8.81
C THR A 136 -29.48 -6.31 -8.71
N ALA A 137 -29.92 -5.11 -9.08
CA ALA A 137 -29.14 -3.89 -8.95
C ALA A 137 -28.78 -3.58 -7.50
N ILE A 138 -29.76 -3.66 -6.59
CA ILE A 138 -29.55 -3.47 -5.15
C ILE A 138 -28.55 -4.50 -4.60
N HIS A 139 -28.68 -5.77 -4.97
CA HIS A 139 -27.73 -6.80 -4.52
C HIS A 139 -26.31 -6.56 -5.02
N MET A 140 -26.13 -6.08 -6.27
CA MET A 140 -24.80 -5.73 -6.79
C MET A 140 -24.18 -4.55 -6.04
N ILE A 141 -24.96 -3.51 -5.76
CA ILE A 141 -24.50 -2.34 -4.99
C ILE A 141 -24.14 -2.75 -3.56
N LEU A 142 -24.98 -3.56 -2.91
CA LEU A 142 -24.77 -4.00 -1.54
C LEU A 142 -23.52 -4.90 -1.43
N ASN A 143 -23.33 -5.83 -2.36
CA ASN A 143 -22.10 -6.62 -2.44
C ASN A 143 -20.86 -5.75 -2.66
N GLY A 144 -20.95 -4.75 -3.56
CA GLY A 144 -19.87 -3.78 -3.78
C GLY A 144 -19.52 -2.99 -2.52
N ALA A 145 -20.53 -2.53 -1.77
CA ALA A 145 -20.37 -1.80 -0.52
C ALA A 145 -19.75 -2.68 0.59
N ILE A 146 -20.18 -3.94 0.71
CA ILE A 146 -19.57 -4.90 1.64
C ILE A 146 -18.10 -5.13 1.29
N PHE A 147 -17.77 -5.34 0.01
CA PHE A 147 -16.38 -5.44 -0.45
C PHE A 147 -15.57 -4.19 -0.11
N PHE A 148 -16.13 -3.00 -0.31
CA PHE A 148 -15.47 -1.75 0.05
C PHE A 148 -15.24 -1.62 1.56
N MET A 149 -16.19 -2.05 2.40
CA MET A 149 -16.02 -2.05 3.85
C MET A 149 -14.96 -3.05 4.32
N ILE A 150 -14.92 -4.25 3.75
CA ILE A 150 -13.98 -5.30 4.17
C ILE A 150 -12.56 -5.03 3.67
N PHE A 151 -12.39 -4.55 2.43
CA PHE A 151 -11.07 -4.43 1.81
C PHE A 151 -10.61 -2.97 1.66
N GLY A 152 -11.53 -2.04 1.38
CA GLY A 152 -11.21 -0.64 1.15
C GLY A 152 -10.88 0.11 2.45
N ILE A 153 -11.75 0.00 3.47
CA ILE A 153 -11.57 0.73 4.73
C ILE A 153 -10.28 0.29 5.44
N PRO A 154 -10.00 -1.01 5.66
CA PRO A 154 -8.76 -1.41 6.32
C PRO A 154 -7.51 -0.95 5.57
N ALA A 155 -7.52 -0.94 4.24
CA ALA A 155 -6.39 -0.45 3.45
C ALA A 155 -6.03 1.02 3.74
N ILE A 156 -7.03 1.88 3.99
CA ILE A 156 -6.79 3.29 4.39
C ILE A 156 -6.22 3.36 5.80
N PHE A 157 -6.77 2.57 6.73
CA PHE A 157 -6.32 2.57 8.12
C PHE A 157 -4.89 2.05 8.24
N THR A 158 -4.55 0.95 7.56
CA THR A 158 -3.19 0.42 7.57
C THR A 158 -2.20 1.41 6.98
N LEU A 159 -2.55 2.09 5.86
CA LEU A 159 -1.71 3.17 5.30
C LEU A 159 -1.38 4.26 6.34
N ARG A 160 -2.37 4.70 7.13
CA ARG A 160 -2.17 5.72 8.17
C ARG A 160 -1.37 5.19 9.34
N ILE A 161 -1.68 3.99 9.82
CA ILE A 161 -1.00 3.35 10.94
C ILE A 161 0.48 3.18 10.60
N ASN A 162 0.80 2.64 9.43
CA ASN A 162 2.18 2.38 9.02
C ASN A 162 3.01 3.66 8.88
N ARG A 163 2.38 4.75 8.39
CA ARG A 163 3.04 6.07 8.33
C ARG A 163 3.35 6.61 9.73
N THR A 164 2.38 6.50 10.64
CA THR A 164 2.57 6.93 12.03
C THR A 164 3.62 6.10 12.74
N GLU A 165 3.57 4.77 12.57
CA GLU A 165 4.55 3.85 13.16
C GLU A 165 5.97 4.15 12.65
N SER A 166 6.12 4.41 11.35
CA SER A 166 7.41 4.76 10.77
C SER A 166 7.93 6.09 11.32
N ALA A 167 7.07 7.09 11.47
CA ALA A 167 7.45 8.38 12.06
C ALA A 167 7.84 8.27 13.54
N ILE A 168 7.11 7.45 14.31
CA ILE A 168 7.42 7.19 15.72
C ILE A 168 8.75 6.45 15.84
N ARG A 169 8.98 5.41 15.04
CA ARG A 169 10.26 4.68 15.02
C ARG A 169 11.42 5.59 14.66
N GLU A 170 11.25 6.47 13.68
CA GLU A 170 12.28 7.46 13.31
C GLU A 170 12.59 8.42 14.48
N GLN A 171 11.56 8.88 15.21
CA GLN A 171 11.75 9.73 16.38
C GLN A 171 12.43 8.98 17.54
N MET A 172 12.08 7.72 17.76
CA MET A 172 12.68 6.88 18.80
C MET A 172 14.16 6.64 18.52
N LEU A 173 14.53 6.31 17.28
CA LEU A 173 15.93 6.17 16.88
C LEU A 173 16.72 7.47 17.06
N LYS A 174 16.12 8.61 16.72
CA LYS A 174 16.73 9.94 16.96
C LYS A 174 16.96 10.20 18.45
N LEU A 175 16.05 9.76 19.32
CA LEU A 175 16.20 9.89 20.77
C LEU A 175 17.29 8.96 21.31
N GLU A 176 17.29 7.68 20.93
CA GLU A 176 18.32 6.72 21.34
C GLU A 176 19.73 7.19 20.93
N LEU A 177 19.85 7.74 19.73
CA LEU A 177 21.12 8.32 19.26
C LEU A 177 21.54 9.54 20.07
N LYS A 178 20.64 10.49 20.36
CA LYS A 178 20.96 11.65 21.20
C LYS A 178 21.42 11.25 22.60
N VAL A 179 20.82 10.21 23.17
CA VAL A 179 21.23 9.68 24.47
C VAL A 179 22.63 9.06 24.39
N SER A 180 22.95 8.34 23.31
CA SER A 180 24.29 7.80 23.08
C SER A 180 25.34 8.91 22.92
N GLU A 181 25.03 9.97 22.18
CA GLU A 181 25.93 11.12 21.99
C GLU A 181 26.24 11.82 23.32
N LEU A 182 25.21 12.10 24.12
CA LEU A 182 25.38 12.69 25.46
C LEU A 182 26.23 11.80 26.37
N ALA A 183 26.10 10.47 26.27
CA ALA A 183 26.92 9.54 27.03
C ALA A 183 28.39 9.54 26.57
N ASP A 184 28.65 9.60 25.27
CA ASP A 184 30.00 9.66 24.70
C ASP A 184 30.70 10.98 25.06
N ASP A 185 29.99 12.11 25.03
CA ASP A 185 30.54 13.42 25.40
C ASP A 185 30.89 13.47 26.90
N LEU A 186 30.04 12.89 27.77
CA LEU A 186 30.33 12.74 29.20
C LEU A 186 31.53 11.84 29.49
N GLN A 187 31.83 10.86 28.62
CA GLN A 187 33.02 10.04 28.75
C GLN A 187 34.29 10.75 28.28
N LYS A 188 34.21 11.64 27.28
CA LYS A 188 35.36 12.42 26.78
C LYS A 188 35.79 13.55 27.72
N GLU A 189 34.88 14.04 28.57
CA GLU A 189 35.21 15.05 29.60
C GLU A 189 35.87 14.46 30.86
N LYS A 190 35.91 13.13 31.02
CA LYS A 190 36.61 12.43 32.11
C LYS A 190 38.02 12.02 31.70
#